data_AF-A0A7V9LXT2-F1
#
_entry.id   AF-A0A7V9LXT2-F1
#
_cell.length_a   1.000
_cell.length_b   1.000
_cell.length_c   1.000
_cell.angle_alpha   90.00
_cell.angle_beta   90.00
_cell.angle_gamma   90.00
#
_symmetry.space_group_name_H-M   'P 1'
#
loop_
_entity.id
_entity.type
_entity.pdbx_description
1 polymer ?
#
loop_
_entity_poly.entity_id
_entity_poly.type
_entity_poly.pdbx_seq_one_letter_code
_entity_poly.pdbx_strand_id
1 'polypeptide(L)'
;MSTPDGERVPFQLVDVVQGVATLGTAFTDRQADQLRPHLGGDHPGVVVATDADPAGDKAAERAYWQLTARGDDPRRLVMADGVDPADVLRRGGPAVLRDALTQAGSLAEQLIDRRTA
;
A
#
# COMPACT_ATOMS: atom_id res chain seq x y z
N MET A 1 -11.76 43.63 -27.99
CA MET A 1 -10.60 43.42 -27.10
C MET A 1 -11.03 42.35 -26.11
N SER A 2 -10.78 41.09 -26.44
CA SER A 2 -11.16 39.94 -25.60
C SER A 2 -10.18 39.81 -24.45
N THR A 3 -10.70 39.87 -23.23
CA THR A 3 -10.02 39.37 -22.03
C THR A 3 -10.07 37.84 -22.08
N PRO A 4 -8.96 37.10 -21.89
CA PRO A 4 -9.01 35.64 -21.96
C PRO A 4 -9.71 35.07 -20.73
N ASP A 5 -10.52 34.05 -21.01
CA ASP A 5 -11.24 33.20 -20.07
C ASP A 5 -10.31 32.54 -19.05
N GLY A 6 -10.86 32.29 -17.88
CA GLY A 6 -10.17 31.71 -16.73
C GLY A 6 -9.56 30.35 -17.03
N GLU A 7 -8.23 30.30 -17.00
CA GLU A 7 -7.48 29.07 -16.89
C GLU A 7 -7.75 28.46 -15.50
N ARG A 8 -8.76 27.60 -15.42
CA ARG A 8 -8.91 26.68 -14.30
C ARG A 8 -7.74 25.69 -14.37
N VAL A 9 -6.69 25.98 -13.63
CA VAL A 9 -5.67 24.99 -13.26
C VAL A 9 -6.43 23.81 -12.61
N PRO A 10 -6.38 22.59 -13.17
CA PRO A 10 -7.03 21.45 -12.56
C PRO A 10 -6.41 21.22 -11.19
N PHE A 11 -7.24 21.23 -10.16
CA PHE A 11 -6.87 20.74 -8.84
C PHE A 11 -6.60 19.25 -9.00
N GLN A 12 -5.33 18.88 -9.21
CA GLN A 12 -4.93 17.49 -9.09
C GLN A 12 -5.24 17.07 -7.66
N LEU A 13 -6.22 16.16 -7.53
CA LEU A 13 -6.44 15.46 -6.29
C LEU A 13 -5.09 14.86 -5.90
N VAL A 14 -4.49 15.38 -4.84
CA VAL A 14 -3.27 14.80 -4.30
C VAL A 14 -3.69 13.43 -3.79
N ASP A 15 -3.19 12.35 -4.41
CA ASP A 15 -3.35 11.02 -3.83
C ASP A 15 -2.57 11.01 -2.51
N VAL A 16 -3.28 11.28 -1.41
CA VAL A 16 -2.70 11.31 -0.07
C VAL A 16 -2.59 9.87 0.41
N VAL A 17 -1.36 9.36 0.45
CA VAL A 17 -1.07 8.08 1.12
C VAL A 17 -0.61 8.35 2.55
N GLN A 18 -1.21 7.65 3.51
CA GLN A 18 -0.81 7.71 4.91
C GLN A 18 -0.08 6.42 5.30
N GLY A 19 1.20 6.54 5.63
CA GLY A 19 1.99 5.42 6.16
C GLY A 19 1.71 5.20 7.64
N VAL A 20 1.43 3.95 8.02
CA VAL A 20 1.35 3.49 9.42
C VAL A 20 2.24 2.27 9.59
N ALA A 21 2.87 2.14 10.77
CA ALA A 21 3.76 1.02 11.08
C ALA A 21 3.36 0.38 12.42
N THR A 22 3.59 -0.93 12.54
CA THR A 22 3.40 -1.62 13.82
C THR A 22 4.54 -1.29 14.77
N LEU A 23 4.25 -1.24 16.08
CA LEU A 23 5.25 -0.96 17.10
C LEU A 23 5.99 -2.25 17.50
N GLY A 24 6.95 -2.67 16.67
CA GLY A 24 7.95 -3.71 17.00
C GLY A 24 7.44 -5.16 17.09
N THR A 25 6.17 -5.40 16.77
CA THR A 25 5.57 -6.74 16.75
C THR A 25 4.87 -7.00 15.42
N ALA A 26 4.53 -8.27 15.19
CA ALA A 26 3.70 -8.64 14.06
C ALA A 26 2.34 -7.95 14.12
N PHE A 27 1.81 -7.60 12.95
CA PHE A 27 0.49 -7.03 12.80
C PHE A 27 -0.60 -7.89 13.47
N THR A 28 -1.46 -7.24 14.25
CA THR A 28 -2.44 -7.90 15.12
C THR A 28 -3.87 -7.64 14.66
N ASP A 29 -4.80 -8.52 15.05
CA ASP A 29 -6.23 -8.34 14.76
C ASP A 29 -6.78 -7.03 15.33
N ARG A 30 -6.32 -6.65 16.52
CA ARG A 30 -6.70 -5.38 17.13
C ARG A 30 -6.28 -4.18 16.28
N GLN A 31 -5.08 -4.21 15.70
CA GLN A 31 -4.63 -3.16 14.79
C GLN A 31 -5.41 -3.18 13.47
N ALA A 32 -5.69 -4.36 12.93
CA ALA A 32 -6.54 -4.49 11.75
C ALA A 32 -7.98 -3.96 11.99
N ASP A 33 -8.53 -4.14 13.19
CA ASP A 33 -9.83 -3.57 13.55
C ASP A 33 -9.84 -2.04 13.56
N GLN A 34 -8.71 -1.41 13.89
CA GLN A 34 -8.57 0.05 13.83
C GLN A 34 -8.62 0.58 12.40
N LEU A 35 -8.32 -0.26 11.40
CA LEU A 35 -8.35 0.15 10.00
C LEU A 35 -9.75 0.06 9.39
N ARG A 36 -10.73 -0.61 10.02
CA ARG A 36 -12.10 -0.79 9.49
C ARG A 36 -12.76 0.47 8.92
N PRO A 37 -12.62 1.67 9.53
CA PRO A 37 -13.19 2.90 8.96
C PRO A 37 -12.60 3.32 7.60
N HIS A 38 -11.52 2.68 7.16
CA HIS A 38 -10.79 2.94 5.93
C HIS A 38 -10.87 1.77 4.93
N LEU A 39 -11.68 0.75 5.21
CA LEU A 39 -11.87 -0.42 4.34
C LEU A 39 -13.25 -0.35 3.67
N GLY A 40 -13.37 -0.89 2.46
CA GLY A 40 -14.63 -0.98 1.70
C GLY A 40 -14.62 -0.21 0.38
N GLY A 41 -15.73 -0.29 -0.37
CA GLY A 41 -15.80 0.11 -1.78
C GLY A 41 -15.52 1.59 -2.09
N ASP A 42 -15.64 2.48 -1.11
CA ASP A 42 -15.33 3.91 -1.26
C ASP A 42 -13.86 4.24 -0.95
N HIS A 43 -13.05 3.25 -0.56
CA HIS A 43 -11.66 3.41 -0.17
C HIS A 43 -10.73 2.55 -1.04
N PRO A 44 -9.49 3.02 -1.31
CA PRO A 44 -8.51 2.29 -2.13
C PRO A 44 -7.89 1.05 -1.43
N GLY A 45 -8.37 0.70 -0.24
CA GLY A 45 -7.90 -0.41 0.58
C GLY A 45 -6.50 -0.20 1.17
N VAL A 46 -5.97 -1.23 1.83
CA VAL A 46 -4.63 -1.20 2.43
C VAL A 46 -3.59 -1.67 1.41
N VAL A 47 -2.47 -0.95 1.34
CA VAL A 47 -1.24 -1.42 0.69
C VAL A 47 -0.27 -1.91 1.75
N VAL A 48 0.02 -3.21 1.74
CA VAL A 48 1.02 -3.84 2.61
C VAL A 48 2.41 -3.55 2.05
N ALA A 49 3.22 -2.81 2.80
CA ALA A 49 4.58 -2.40 2.42
C ALA A 49 5.61 -2.97 3.41
N THR A 50 5.66 -4.28 3.55
CA THR A 50 6.69 -4.97 4.33
C THR A 50 7.96 -5.13 3.50
N ASP A 51 9.10 -5.33 4.17
CA ASP A 51 10.40 -5.61 3.56
C ASP A 51 10.30 -6.73 2.52
N ALA A 52 11.06 -6.60 1.42
CA ALA A 52 11.13 -7.60 0.36
C ALA A 52 12.09 -8.74 0.73
N ASP A 53 11.78 -9.44 1.83
CA ASP A 53 12.56 -10.58 2.32
C ASP A 53 11.62 -11.71 2.84
N PRO A 54 12.15 -12.89 3.21
CA PRO A 54 11.32 -14.00 3.69
C PRO A 54 10.54 -13.71 4.98
N ALA A 55 10.96 -12.74 5.81
CA ALA A 55 10.24 -12.36 7.02
C ALA A 55 9.08 -11.42 6.68
N GLY A 56 9.30 -10.46 5.79
CA GLY A 56 8.30 -9.57 5.24
C GLY A 56 7.24 -10.31 4.44
N ASP A 57 7.61 -11.35 3.68
CA ASP A 57 6.65 -12.23 2.99
C ASP A 57 5.68 -12.90 3.98
N LYS A 58 6.18 -13.47 5.08
CA LYS A 58 5.34 -14.07 6.12
C LYS A 58 4.47 -13.03 6.83
N ALA A 59 5.01 -11.83 7.05
CA ALA A 59 4.25 -10.74 7.64
C ALA A 59 3.11 -10.28 6.71
N ALA A 60 3.37 -10.17 5.41
CA ALA A 60 2.38 -9.82 4.41
C ALA A 60 1.28 -10.88 4.29
N GLU A 61 1.63 -12.17 4.27
CA GLU A 61 0.64 -13.25 4.25
C GLU A 61 -0.29 -13.20 5.48
N ARG A 62 0.26 -12.93 6.66
CA ARG A 62 -0.56 -12.76 7.86
C ARG A 62 -1.49 -11.55 7.77
N ALA A 63 -0.95 -10.42 7.31
CA ALA A 63 -1.73 -9.21 7.11
C ALA A 63 -2.86 -9.43 6.10
N TYR A 64 -2.62 -10.18 5.02
CA TYR A 64 -3.63 -10.57 4.04
C TYR A 64 -4.85 -11.20 4.72
N TRP A 65 -4.66 -12.26 5.51
CA TRP A 65 -5.77 -12.94 6.18
C TRP A 65 -6.50 -12.04 7.19
N GLN A 66 -5.76 -11.17 7.88
CA GLN A 66 -6.36 -10.24 8.84
C GLN A 66 -7.19 -9.15 8.13
N LEU A 67 -6.72 -8.62 7.01
CA LEU A 67 -7.41 -7.55 6.27
C LEU A 67 -8.61 -8.08 5.47
N THR A 68 -8.45 -9.23 4.80
CA THR A 68 -9.55 -9.87 4.04
C THR A 68 -10.70 -10.31 4.94
N ALA A 69 -10.42 -10.79 6.17
CA ALA A 69 -11.44 -11.08 7.16
C ALA A 69 -12.29 -9.85 7.56
N ARG A 70 -11.83 -8.64 7.23
CA ARG A 70 -12.49 -7.35 7.49
C ARG A 70 -13.05 -6.70 6.22
N GLY A 71 -13.06 -7.43 5.09
CA GLY A 71 -13.64 -7.00 3.83
C GLY A 71 -12.71 -6.15 2.95
N ASP A 72 -11.41 -6.10 3.26
CA ASP A 72 -10.42 -5.47 2.39
C ASP A 72 -9.96 -6.41 1.27
N ASP A 73 -9.52 -5.85 0.15
CA ASP A 73 -8.77 -6.56 -0.90
C ASP A 73 -7.34 -5.98 -0.94
N PRO A 74 -6.47 -6.42 -0.01
CA PRO A 74 -5.20 -5.74 0.22
C PRO A 74 -4.25 -5.92 -0.96
N ARG A 75 -3.55 -4.84 -1.28
CA ARG A 75 -2.47 -4.83 -2.28
C ARG A 75 -1.11 -4.93 -1.58
N ARG A 76 -0.07 -5.30 -2.31
CA ARG A 76 1.31 -5.32 -1.78
C ARG A 76 2.26 -4.54 -2.67
N LEU A 77 3.05 -3.69 -2.01
CA LEU A 77 4.13 -2.95 -2.64
C LEU A 77 5.20 -3.94 -3.15
N VAL A 78 5.48 -3.88 -4.45
CA VAL A 78 6.50 -4.72 -5.09
C VAL A 78 7.83 -3.95 -5.09
N MET A 79 8.88 -4.58 -4.57
CA MET A 79 10.23 -4.01 -4.46
C MET A 79 11.27 -5.08 -4.80
N ALA A 80 12.50 -4.67 -5.08
CA ALA A 80 13.61 -5.60 -5.27
C ALA A 80 13.98 -6.32 -3.96
N ASP A 81 14.53 -7.52 -4.06
CA ASP A 81 14.93 -8.33 -2.90
C ASP A 81 15.83 -7.55 -1.93
N GLY A 82 15.51 -7.65 -0.64
CA GLY A 82 16.22 -6.98 0.45
C GLY A 82 15.98 -5.46 0.54
N VAL A 83 15.07 -4.89 -0.27
CA VAL A 83 14.69 -3.48 -0.19
C VAL A 83 13.47 -3.31 0.72
N ASP A 84 13.52 -2.27 1.56
CA ASP A 84 12.39 -1.81 2.35
C ASP A 84 11.81 -0.48 1.80
N PRO A 85 10.59 -0.07 2.20
CA PRO A 85 9.97 1.16 1.70
C PRO A 85 10.74 2.44 2.06
N ALA A 86 11.47 2.46 3.18
CA ALA A 86 12.29 3.59 3.57
C ALA A 86 13.52 3.73 2.66
N ASP A 87 14.07 2.61 2.19
CA ASP A 87 15.15 2.56 1.21
C ASP A 87 14.69 3.03 -0.18
N VAL A 88 13.47 2.67 -0.61
CA VAL A 88 12.84 3.22 -1.81
C VAL A 88 12.72 4.74 -1.69
N LEU A 89 12.20 5.24 -0.56
CA LEU A 89 12.05 6.67 -0.31
C LEU A 89 13.39 7.39 -0.31
N ARG A 90 14.39 6.83 0.37
CA ARG A 90 15.73 7.42 0.54
C ARG A 90 16.49 7.52 -0.78
N ARG A 91 16.40 6.50 -1.63
CA ARG A 91 17.17 6.41 -2.88
C ARG A 91 16.43 7.03 -4.07
N GLY A 92 15.12 6.78 -4.18
CA GLY A 92 14.28 7.21 -5.32
C GLY A 92 13.46 8.46 -5.05
N GLY A 93 13.30 8.86 -3.78
CA GLY A 93 12.51 10.02 -3.40
C GLY A 93 10.99 9.76 -3.33
N PRO A 94 10.21 10.77 -2.89
CA PRO A 94 8.78 10.60 -2.62
C PRO A 94 7.94 10.27 -3.86
N ALA A 95 8.31 10.75 -5.04
CA ALA A 95 7.58 10.46 -6.28
C ALA A 95 7.65 8.97 -6.63
N VAL A 96 8.85 8.40 -6.60
CA VAL A 96 9.07 6.97 -6.88
C VAL A 96 8.32 6.07 -5.91
N LEU A 97 8.33 6.40 -4.60
CA LEU A 97 7.56 5.63 -3.63
C LEU A 97 6.04 5.73 -3.90
N ARG A 98 5.52 6.92 -4.21
CA ARG A 98 4.10 7.10 -4.53
C ARG A 98 3.69 6.30 -5.76
N ASP A 99 4.47 6.37 -6.84
CA ASP A 99 4.18 5.63 -8.06
C ASP A 99 4.17 4.12 -7.78
N ALA A 100 5.12 3.62 -7.00
CA ALA A 100 5.17 2.21 -6.60
C ALA A 100 3.96 1.79 -5.74
N LEU A 101 3.49 2.65 -4.83
CA LEU A 101 2.28 2.41 -4.03
C LEU A 101 1.01 2.41 -4.88
N THR A 102 0.92 3.31 -5.87
CA THR A 102 -0.21 3.35 -6.82
C THR A 102 -0.25 2.10 -7.69
N GLN A 103 0.92 1.61 -8.11
CA GLN A 103 1.08 0.40 -8.94
C GLN A 103 1.16 -0.90 -8.13
N ALA A 104 0.94 -0.87 -6.82
CA ALA A 104 0.95 -2.06 -5.98
C ALA A 104 -0.05 -3.12 -6.51
N GLY A 105 0.42 -4.35 -6.66
CA GLY A 105 -0.39 -5.46 -7.19
C GLY A 105 -1.23 -6.13 -6.11
N SER A 106 -2.14 -7.02 -6.53
CA SER A 106 -2.94 -7.82 -5.60
C SER A 106 -2.05 -8.68 -4.71
N LEU A 107 -2.28 -8.64 -3.39
CA LEU A 107 -1.59 -9.55 -2.49
C LEU A 107 -2.11 -10.99 -2.64
N ALA A 108 -3.39 -11.17 -3.00
CA ALA A 108 -3.95 -12.50 -3.26
C ALA A 108 -3.20 -13.21 -4.39
N GLU A 109 -2.98 -12.53 -5.52
CA GLU A 109 -2.25 -13.07 -6.67
C GLU A 109 -0.81 -13.45 -6.28
N GLN A 110 -0.10 -12.58 -5.55
CA GLN A 110 1.24 -12.88 -5.06
C GLN A 110 1.29 -14.12 -4.15
N LEU A 111 0.27 -14.34 -3.31
CA LEU A 111 0.20 -15.54 -2.47
C LEU A 111 -0.06 -16.80 -3.29
N ILE A 112 -0.90 -16.72 -4.33
CA ILE A 112 -1.18 -17.83 -5.24
C ILE A 112 0.09 -18.20 -6.02
N ASP A 113 0.74 -17.23 -6.64
CA ASP A 113 1.94 -17.44 -7.45
C ASP A 113 3.04 -18.15 -6.65
N ARG A 114 3.26 -17.72 -5.40
CA ARG A 114 4.25 -18.34 -4.50
C ARG A 114 3.92 -19.79 -4.12
N ARG A 115 2.63 -20.17 -4.15
CA ARG A 115 2.17 -21.53 -3.83
C ARG A 115 2.28 -22.47 -5.03
N THR A 116 2.24 -21.92 -6.24
CA THR A 116 2.21 -22.68 -7.50
C THR A 116 3.54 -22.69 -8.26
N ALA A 117 4.51 -21.86 -7.87
CA ALA A 117 5.90 -21.91 -8.33
C ALA A 117 6.66 -23.09 -7.72
#